data_AF-A0A3B1C669-F1
#
_entry.id   AF-A0A3B1C669-F1
#
_cell.length_a   1.000
_cell.length_b   1.000
_cell.length_c   1.000
_cell.angle_alpha   90.00
_cell.angle_beta   90.00
_cell.angle_gamma   90.00
#
_symmetry.space_group_name_H-M   'P 1'
#
loop_
_entity.id
_entity.type
_entity.pdbx_description
1 polymer ?
#
loop_
_entity_poly.entity_id
_entity_poly.type
_entity_poly.pdbx_seq_one_letter_code
_entity_poly.pdbx_strand_id
1 'polypeptide(L)'
;MASDFERHRPSNVTNGYQTCQKCGCPHKMEDAICSFCGAKLLRKISFSDRFKRAVERAKWRYKLKAPRRSPKSVAKNAASKLVTLILGVALTVVGGWFLLKASQGSGLTDFLVGAIFSIYGVYAVINVVRKKE
;
A
#
# COMPACT_ATOMS: atom_id res chain seq x y z
N MET A 1 -12.18 24.70 -3.84
CA MET A 1 -13.37 23.91 -4.24
C MET A 1 -13.68 22.92 -3.13
N ALA A 2 -14.30 23.38 -2.06
CA ALA A 2 -14.60 22.60 -0.86
C ALA A 2 -15.88 23.16 -0.24
N SER A 3 -17.04 22.94 -0.88
CA SER A 3 -18.31 23.50 -0.41
C SER A 3 -19.49 23.02 -1.24
N ASP A 4 -19.80 21.72 -1.25
CA ASP A 4 -21.16 21.29 -1.69
C ASP A 4 -21.58 19.89 -1.21
N PHE A 5 -20.68 19.09 -0.64
CA PHE A 5 -21.01 17.72 -0.21
C PHE A 5 -21.63 17.62 1.21
N GLU A 6 -21.84 18.74 1.90
CA GLU A 6 -22.28 18.76 3.31
C GLU A 6 -23.79 18.88 3.53
N ARG A 7 -24.64 18.87 2.49
CA ARG A 7 -26.05 19.24 2.65
C ARG A 7 -27.00 18.11 3.10
N HIS A 8 -26.54 16.86 3.26
CA HIS A 8 -27.37 15.76 3.76
C HIS A 8 -26.69 14.93 4.86
N ARG A 9 -26.08 15.60 5.85
CA ARG A 9 -25.79 14.97 7.14
C ARG A 9 -27.10 14.97 7.95
N PRO A 10 -27.74 13.82 8.21
CA PRO A 10 -28.85 13.81 9.15
C PRO A 10 -28.32 14.32 10.50
N SER A 11 -29.04 15.23 11.13
CA SER A 11 -28.66 16.00 12.34
C SER A 11 -28.40 15.14 13.59
N ASN A 12 -28.43 13.82 13.45
CA ASN A 12 -28.24 12.83 14.51
C ASN A 12 -26.87 12.14 14.50
N VAL A 13 -25.91 12.66 13.72
CA VAL A 13 -24.57 12.06 13.54
C VAL A 13 -23.48 13.01 14.06
N THR A 14 -22.93 12.67 15.22
CA THR A 14 -21.77 13.33 15.84
C THR A 14 -20.61 12.35 15.93
N ASN A 15 -19.48 12.68 15.29
CA ASN A 15 -18.16 12.03 15.39
C ASN A 15 -18.14 10.60 15.97
N GLY A 16 -18.66 9.62 15.21
CA GLY A 16 -18.58 8.18 15.54
C GLY A 16 -19.83 7.58 16.20
N TYR A 17 -20.79 8.40 16.59
CA TYR A 17 -22.06 7.99 17.19
C TYR A 17 -23.25 8.44 16.33
N GLN A 18 -24.30 7.63 16.32
CA GLN A 18 -25.58 7.91 15.68
C GLN A 18 -26.69 7.73 16.71
N THR A 19 -27.66 8.63 16.77
CA THR A 19 -28.83 8.42 17.62
C THR A 19 -29.93 7.69 16.86
N CYS A 20 -30.60 6.76 17.53
CA CYS A 20 -31.75 6.07 16.97
C CYS A 20 -32.89 7.07 16.72
N GLN A 21 -33.43 7.09 15.49
CA GLN A 21 -34.53 7.99 15.15
C GLN A 21 -35.85 7.68 15.89
N LYS A 22 -35.99 6.46 16.43
CA LYS A 22 -37.21 6.02 17.10
C LYS A 22 -37.20 6.28 18.62
N CYS A 23 -36.05 6.10 19.28
CA CYS A 23 -35.94 6.21 20.74
C CYS A 23 -34.91 7.22 21.23
N GLY A 24 -34.16 7.89 20.33
CA GLY A 24 -33.14 8.88 20.70
C GLY A 24 -31.88 8.30 21.34
N CYS A 25 -31.81 6.99 21.60
CA CYS A 25 -30.63 6.39 22.24
C CYS A 25 -29.37 6.52 21.37
N PRO A 26 -28.22 6.91 21.97
CA PRO A 26 -26.94 6.98 21.28
C PRO A 26 -26.38 5.58 21.04
N HIS A 27 -26.00 5.30 19.80
CA HIS A 27 -25.37 4.05 19.37
C HIS A 27 -24.06 4.32 18.64
N LYS A 28 -23.16 3.34 18.65
CA LYS A 28 -21.97 3.44 17.81
C LYS A 28 -22.38 3.32 16.36
N MET A 29 -21.63 3.96 15.47
CA MET A 29 -21.82 3.86 14.02
C MET A 29 -21.67 2.43 13.47
N GLU A 30 -21.12 1.50 14.25
CA GLU A 30 -21.00 0.10 13.88
C GLU A 30 -22.26 -0.73 14.15
N ASP A 31 -23.16 -0.23 15.01
CA ASP A 31 -24.39 -0.92 15.39
C ASP A 31 -25.41 -0.82 14.26
N ALA A 32 -25.96 -1.97 13.85
CA ALA A 32 -26.98 -2.04 12.79
C ALA A 32 -28.41 -1.96 13.34
N ILE A 33 -28.58 -2.30 14.62
CA ILE A 33 -29.87 -2.43 15.29
C ILE A 33 -29.77 -1.70 16.63
N CYS A 34 -30.79 -0.94 16.98
CA CYS A 34 -30.88 -0.32 18.30
C CYS A 34 -31.12 -1.39 19.38
N SER A 35 -30.25 -1.48 20.38
CA SER A 35 -30.37 -2.45 21.48
C SER A 35 -31.60 -2.24 22.35
N PHE A 36 -32.20 -1.04 22.33
CA PHE A 36 -33.37 -0.70 23.14
C PHE A 36 -34.70 -0.97 22.41
N CYS A 37 -34.86 -0.43 21.20
CA CYS A 37 -36.14 -0.50 20.49
C CYS A 37 -36.17 -1.48 19.30
N GLY A 38 -35.04 -2.14 19.00
CA GLY A 38 -34.93 -3.09 17.88
C GLY A 38 -35.01 -2.45 16.49
N ALA A 39 -35.13 -1.13 16.38
CA ALA A 39 -35.21 -0.44 15.10
C ALA A 39 -33.87 -0.51 14.34
N LYS A 40 -33.95 -0.64 13.01
CA LYS A 40 -32.77 -0.59 12.13
C LYS A 40 -32.17 0.82 12.15
N LEU A 41 -30.88 0.92 12.42
CA LEU A 41 -30.15 2.19 12.43
C LEU A 41 -29.72 2.55 11.00
N LEU A 42 -29.74 3.84 10.66
CA LEU A 42 -29.38 4.37 9.34
C LEU A 42 -27.88 4.27 9.10
N ARG A 43 -27.44 3.10 8.63
CA ARG A 43 -26.04 2.82 8.29
C ARG A 43 -25.60 3.53 7.00
N LYS A 44 -25.34 4.83 7.06
CA LYS A 44 -24.61 5.54 5.99
C LYS A 44 -23.12 5.60 6.31
N ILE A 45 -22.44 4.46 6.24
CA ILE A 45 -20.97 4.43 6.26
C ILE A 45 -20.50 4.44 4.81
N SER A 46 -19.88 5.53 4.39
CA SER A 46 -19.28 5.63 3.05
C SER A 46 -18.18 4.59 2.87
N PHE A 47 -17.94 4.17 1.63
CA PHE A 47 -16.84 3.24 1.31
C PHE A 47 -15.48 3.80 1.74
N SER A 48 -15.28 5.11 1.60
CA SER A 48 -14.10 5.82 2.07
C SER A 48 -13.88 5.67 3.58
N ASP A 49 -14.94 5.77 4.38
CA ASP A 49 -14.87 5.58 5.83
C ASP A 49 -14.55 4.14 6.22
N ARG A 50 -15.05 3.16 5.46
CA ARG A 50 -14.68 1.75 5.67
C ARG A 50 -13.20 1.53 5.38
N PHE A 51 -12.69 2.10 4.29
CA PHE A 51 -11.29 1.99 3.92
C PHE A 51 -10.38 2.66 4.95
N LYS A 52 -10.71 3.88 5.39
CA LYS A 52 -9.96 4.59 6.41
C LYS A 52 -9.85 3.80 7.71
N ARG A 53 -10.98 3.23 8.19
CA ARG A 53 -10.99 2.35 9.37
C ARG A 53 -10.22 1.06 9.16
N ALA A 54 -10.25 0.48 7.96
CA ALA A 54 -9.47 -0.71 7.62
C ALA A 54 -7.97 -0.43 7.66
N VAL A 55 -7.53 0.69 7.11
CA VAL A 55 -6.14 1.16 7.16
C VAL A 55 -5.70 1.42 8.59
N GLU A 56 -6.52 2.08 9.41
CA GLU A 56 -6.21 2.31 10.82
C GLU A 56 -6.06 0.99 11.59
N ARG A 57 -6.97 0.02 11.40
CA ARG A 57 -6.86 -1.32 11.99
C ARG A 57 -5.59 -2.04 11.54
N ALA A 58 -5.24 -1.95 10.26
CA ALA A 58 -4.01 -2.54 9.73
C ALA A 58 -2.76 -1.89 10.32
N LYS A 59 -2.75 -0.55 10.44
CA LYS A 59 -1.66 0.21 11.07
C LYS A 59 -1.44 -0.20 12.52
N TRP A 60 -2.51 -0.34 13.30
CA TRP A 60 -2.41 -0.77 14.70
C TRP A 60 -1.93 -2.21 14.82
N ARG A 61 -2.40 -3.13 13.97
CA ARG A 61 -1.89 -4.50 13.91
C ARG A 61 -0.40 -4.55 13.55
N TYR A 62 0.04 -3.70 12.62
CA TYR A 62 1.45 -3.58 12.28
C TYR A 62 2.26 -3.07 13.47
N LYS A 63 1.77 -2.05 14.19
CA LYS A 63 2.41 -1.51 15.40
C LYS A 63 2.54 -2.53 16.53
N LEU A 64 1.55 -3.42 16.68
CA LEU A 64 1.55 -4.49 17.69
C LEU A 64 2.46 -5.65 17.33
N LYS A 65 2.57 -5.99 16.03
CA LYS A 65 3.43 -7.08 15.54
C LYS A 65 4.87 -6.66 15.29
N ALA A 66 5.15 -5.36 15.16
CA ALA A 66 6.51 -4.89 14.97
C ALA A 66 7.32 -5.20 16.24
N PRO A 67 8.34 -6.07 16.18
CA PRO A 67 9.29 -6.18 17.29
C PRO A 67 9.88 -4.79 17.53
N ARG A 68 10.31 -4.52 18.76
CA ARG A 68 10.94 -3.25 19.21
C ARG A 68 12.27 -2.91 18.49
N ARG A 69 12.47 -3.35 17.25
CA ARG A 69 13.55 -2.90 16.36
C ARG A 69 13.25 -1.47 15.92
N SER A 70 14.28 -0.64 15.96
CA SER A 70 14.17 0.77 15.58
C SER A 70 13.57 0.87 14.16
N PRO A 71 12.49 1.63 13.96
CA PRO A 71 11.85 1.74 12.64
C PRO A 71 12.84 2.23 11.57
N LYS A 72 13.87 2.97 11.97
CA LYS A 72 14.97 3.43 11.13
C LYS A 72 15.78 2.28 10.51
N SER A 73 16.07 1.21 11.26
CA SER A 73 16.90 0.09 10.75
C SER A 73 16.15 -0.80 9.77
N VAL A 74 14.87 -1.07 10.03
CA VAL A 74 14.00 -1.83 9.13
C VAL A 74 13.74 -1.06 7.84
N ALA A 75 13.44 0.24 7.95
CA ALA A 75 13.28 1.11 6.78
C ALA A 75 14.56 1.21 5.96
N LYS A 76 15.74 1.35 6.61
CA LYS A 76 17.03 1.40 5.92
C LYS A 76 17.34 0.10 5.16
N ASN A 77 17.07 -1.06 5.76
CA ASN A 77 17.27 -2.37 5.12
C ASN A 77 16.27 -2.61 3.97
N ALA A 78 15.02 -2.16 4.12
CA ALA A 78 14.04 -2.24 3.04
C ALA A 78 14.40 -1.29 1.89
N ALA A 79 14.83 -0.07 2.20
CA ALA A 79 15.27 0.92 1.22
C ALA A 79 16.50 0.45 0.46
N SER A 80 17.51 -0.11 1.13
CA SER A 80 18.71 -0.62 0.46
C SER A 80 18.38 -1.79 -0.47
N LYS A 81 17.46 -2.69 -0.10
CA LYS A 81 16.97 -3.76 -0.98
C LYS A 81 16.19 -3.21 -2.18
N LEU A 82 15.40 -2.15 -2.00
CA LEU A 82 14.69 -1.48 -3.08
C LEU A 82 15.65 -0.82 -4.06
N VAL A 83 16.67 -0.12 -3.57
CA VAL A 83 17.69 0.52 -4.41
C VAL A 83 18.45 -0.50 -5.25
N THR A 84 18.89 -1.62 -4.66
CA THR A 84 19.58 -2.67 -5.41
C THR A 84 18.69 -3.35 -6.43
N LEU A 85 17.40 -3.50 -6.14
CA LEU A 85 16.42 -4.04 -7.10
C LEU A 85 16.22 -3.08 -8.28
N ILE A 86 16.03 -1.78 -8.03
CA ILE A 86 15.89 -0.76 -9.07
C ILE A 86 17.14 -0.71 -9.95
N LEU A 87 18.32 -0.75 -9.33
CA LEU A 87 19.60 -0.79 -10.04
C LEU A 87 19.70 -2.04 -10.92
N GLY A 88 19.34 -3.21 -10.40
CA GLY A 88 19.34 -4.47 -11.16
C GLY A 88 18.41 -4.40 -12.37
N VAL A 89 17.18 -3.90 -12.20
CA VAL A 89 16.22 -3.73 -13.30
C VAL A 89 16.76 -2.75 -14.35
N ALA A 90 17.30 -1.60 -13.94
CA ALA A 90 17.89 -0.64 -14.87
C ALA A 90 19.03 -1.28 -15.69
N LEU A 91 19.91 -2.04 -15.05
CA LEU A 91 21.00 -2.76 -15.71
C LEU A 91 20.48 -3.80 -16.70
N THR A 92 19.41 -4.54 -16.37
CA THR A 92 18.80 -5.50 -17.31
C THR A 92 18.17 -4.84 -18.52
N VAL A 93 17.51 -3.69 -18.34
CA VAL A 93 16.89 -2.94 -19.45
C VAL A 93 17.95 -2.38 -20.38
N VAL A 94 19.00 -1.77 -19.83
CA VAL A 94 20.13 -1.23 -20.62
C VAL A 94 20.90 -2.35 -21.33
N GLY A 95 21.18 -3.46 -20.64
CA GLY A 95 21.84 -4.62 -21.24
C GLY A 95 21.01 -5.24 -22.38
N GLY A 96 19.70 -5.40 -22.17
CA GLY A 96 18.78 -5.87 -23.21
C GLY A 96 18.72 -4.93 -24.43
N TRP A 97 18.75 -3.61 -24.20
CA TRP A 97 18.82 -2.63 -25.28
C TRP A 97 20.10 -2.78 -26.13
N PHE A 98 21.26 -2.95 -25.48
CA PHE A 98 22.53 -3.19 -26.17
C PHE A 98 22.52 -4.50 -26.97
N LEU A 99 21.92 -5.56 -26.43
CA LEU A 99 21.78 -6.85 -27.12
C LEU A 99 20.89 -6.74 -28.37
N LEU A 100 19.79 -6.01 -28.30
CA LEU A 100 18.93 -5.74 -29.47
C LEU A 100 19.67 -4.94 -30.54
N LYS A 101 20.48 -3.95 -30.12
CA LYS A 101 21.30 -3.15 -31.03
C LYS A 101 22.37 -3.99 -31.73
N ALA A 102 23.04 -4.86 -30.98
CA ALA A 102 24.03 -5.80 -31.50
C ALA A 102 23.42 -6.87 -32.41
N SER A 103 22.12 -7.18 -32.30
CA SER A 103 21.46 -8.10 -33.25
C SER A 103 21.29 -7.50 -34.64
N GLN A 104 21.37 -6.18 -34.78
CA GLN A 104 21.18 -5.46 -36.05
C GLN A 104 22.49 -4.96 -36.67
N GLY A 105 23.62 -5.05 -35.94
CA GLY A 105 24.94 -4.63 -36.41
C GLY A 105 26.03 -5.58 -35.95
N SER A 106 27.12 -5.71 -36.70
CA SER A 106 28.21 -6.68 -36.46
C SER A 106 29.16 -6.33 -35.30
N GLY A 107 28.69 -5.61 -34.27
CA GLY A 107 29.47 -5.14 -33.13
C GLY A 107 29.60 -6.17 -32.00
N LEU A 108 30.68 -6.96 -32.00
CA LEU A 108 30.94 -7.96 -30.94
C LEU A 108 31.11 -7.33 -29.54
N THR A 109 31.65 -6.12 -29.47
CA THR A 109 31.79 -5.37 -28.21
C THR A 109 30.44 -5.00 -27.59
N ASP A 110 29.47 -4.57 -28.41
CA ASP A 110 28.13 -4.20 -27.96
C ASP A 110 27.37 -5.42 -27.43
N PHE A 111 27.58 -6.59 -28.06
CA PHE A 111 27.07 -7.85 -27.57
C PHE A 111 27.68 -8.24 -26.22
N LEU A 112 29.01 -8.12 -26.08
CA LEU A 112 29.73 -8.52 -24.86
C LEU A 112 29.35 -7.63 -23.67
N VAL A 113 29.25 -6.32 -23.90
CA VAL A 113 28.78 -5.35 -22.91
C VAL A 113 27.32 -5.66 -22.54
N GLY A 114 26.44 -5.85 -23.52
CA GLY A 114 25.04 -6.20 -23.28
C GLY A 114 24.87 -7.48 -22.45
N ALA A 115 25.64 -8.53 -22.77
CA ALA A 115 25.61 -9.81 -22.05
C ALA A 115 26.06 -9.67 -20.59
N ILE A 116 27.18 -8.97 -20.34
CA ILE A 116 27.68 -8.74 -18.98
C ILE A 116 26.66 -7.95 -18.16
N PHE A 117 26.13 -6.85 -18.69
CA PHE A 117 25.13 -6.03 -17.98
C PHE A 117 23.85 -6.81 -17.67
N SER A 118 23.38 -7.65 -18.60
CA SER A 118 22.19 -8.46 -18.40
C SER A 118 22.41 -9.56 -17.35
N ILE A 119 23.56 -10.24 -17.37
CA ILE A 119 23.92 -11.25 -16.35
C ILE A 119 24.02 -10.60 -14.97
N TYR A 120 24.72 -9.46 -14.85
CA TYR A 120 24.87 -8.74 -13.59
C TYR A 120 23.53 -8.19 -13.07
N GLY A 121 22.68 -7.67 -13.96
CA GLY A 121 21.35 -7.19 -13.60
C GLY A 121 20.46 -8.31 -13.06
N VAL A 122 20.42 -9.46 -13.75
CA VAL A 122 19.67 -10.65 -13.31
C VAL A 122 20.22 -11.17 -11.99
N TYR A 123 21.54 -11.27 -11.85
CA TYR A 123 22.19 -11.71 -10.62
C TYR A 123 21.86 -10.80 -9.43
N ALA A 124 21.86 -9.48 -9.62
CA ALA A 124 21.50 -8.51 -8.58
C ALA A 124 20.05 -8.70 -8.10
N VAL A 125 19.11 -8.89 -9.03
CA VAL A 125 17.70 -9.14 -8.71
C VAL A 125 17.55 -10.47 -7.97
N ILE A 126 18.17 -11.54 -8.46
CA ILE A 126 18.12 -12.87 -7.81
C ILE A 126 18.71 -12.82 -6.40
N ASN A 127 19.83 -12.13 -6.20
CA ASN A 127 20.47 -12.04 -4.88
C ASN A 127 19.58 -11.29 -3.88
N VAL A 128 18.90 -10.22 -4.31
CA VAL A 128 17.94 -9.50 -3.46
C VAL A 128 16.72 -10.35 -3.12
N VAL A 129 16.22 -11.12 -4.08
CA VAL A 129 15.06 -12.02 -3.89
C VAL A 129 15.42 -13.21 -2.99
N ARG A 130 16.62 -13.78 -3.12
CA ARG A 130 17.09 -14.92 -2.32
C ARG A 130 17.56 -14.54 -0.92
N LYS A 131 18.10 -13.33 -0.69
CA LYS A 131 18.44 -12.80 0.66
C LYS A 131 17.20 -12.39 1.48
N LYS A 132 16.12 -13.16 1.40
CA LYS A 132 14.86 -12.89 2.12
C LYS A 132 14.75 -13.62 3.47
N GLU A 133 15.88 -14.14 3.98
CA GLU A 133 16.06 -14.62 5.35
C GLU A 133 16.76 -13.59 6.23
#